data_AF-A0A8J8G5P4-F1
#
_entry.id   AF-A0A8J8G5P4-F1
#
_cell.length_a   1.000
_cell.length_b   1.000
_cell.length_c   1.000
_cell.angle_alpha   90.00
_cell.angle_beta   90.00
_cell.angle_gamma   90.00
#
_symmetry.space_group_name_H-M   'P 1'
#
loop_
_entity.id
_entity.type
_entity.pdbx_description
1 polymer ?
#
loop_
_entity_poly.entity_id
_entity_poly.type
_entity_poly.pdbx_seq_one_letter_code
_entity_poly.pdbx_strand_id
1 'polypeptide(L)'
;MDKVIKFLKQNVIIISILIIGIISYFLNSFGIINFSSDVVDLVNNYYVKYGLIVLFLSTLIEGFLFFGIYYIGSILVISSVVIANGDIFTILRIVLVVGTALCINVVLNYYIGVHMSSKKRDSLFNKIKPKSYKFFYFLHPTGIAYLSYSLGFEKKNVKVLFPVCLGVFLSGTIYSIIITSIVLFVI
;
A
#
# COMPACT_ATOMS: atom_id res chain seq x y z
N MET A 1 -15.18 26.65 -3.37
CA MET A 1 -14.14 25.62 -3.25
C MET A 1 -14.23 24.84 -1.93
N ASP A 2 -14.40 25.50 -0.78
CA ASP A 2 -14.58 24.81 0.53
C ASP A 2 -15.62 23.69 0.57
N LYS A 3 -16.72 23.82 -0.17
CA LYS A 3 -17.77 22.79 -0.26
C LYS A 3 -17.29 21.49 -0.89
N VAL A 4 -16.40 21.55 -1.89
CA VAL A 4 -15.89 20.36 -2.60
C VAL A 4 -14.81 19.66 -1.77
N ILE A 5 -13.97 20.44 -1.08
CA ILE A 5 -12.98 19.95 -0.12
C ILE A 5 -13.66 19.24 1.05
N LYS A 6 -14.69 19.88 1.62
CA LYS A 6 -15.51 19.28 2.67
C LYS A 6 -16.18 18.02 2.15
N PHE A 7 -16.72 18.03 0.92
CA PHE A 7 -17.34 16.87 0.28
C PHE A 7 -16.37 15.70 0.05
N LEU A 8 -15.15 15.92 -0.45
CA LEU A 8 -14.18 14.84 -0.69
C LEU A 8 -13.59 14.26 0.61
N LYS A 9 -13.21 15.11 1.57
CA LYS A 9 -12.83 14.66 2.92
C LYS A 9 -13.98 13.89 3.56
N GLN A 10 -15.18 14.44 3.47
CA GLN A 10 -16.39 13.81 3.97
C GLN A 10 -16.65 12.49 3.26
N ASN A 11 -16.43 12.33 1.95
CA ASN A 11 -16.69 11.08 1.23
C ASN A 11 -15.66 9.98 1.53
N VAL A 12 -14.37 10.31 1.63
CA VAL A 12 -13.34 9.31 2.00
C VAL A 12 -13.49 8.90 3.46
N ILE A 13 -13.77 9.87 4.34
CA ILE A 13 -14.14 9.62 5.73
C ILE A 13 -15.45 8.82 5.77
N ILE A 14 -16.46 9.13 4.96
CA ILE A 14 -17.73 8.39 4.87
C ILE A 14 -17.50 6.97 4.39
N ILE A 15 -16.63 6.71 3.41
CA ILE A 15 -16.34 5.35 2.93
C ILE A 15 -15.60 4.55 4.02
N SER A 16 -14.62 5.18 4.67
CA SER A 16 -13.89 4.55 5.78
C SER A 16 -14.80 4.30 6.99
N ILE A 17 -15.65 5.28 7.32
CA ILE A 17 -16.72 5.18 8.34
C ILE A 17 -17.81 4.21 7.90
N LEU A 18 -18.09 4.02 6.61
CA LEU A 18 -19.05 3.04 6.12
C LEU A 18 -18.49 1.64 6.29
N ILE A 19 -17.22 1.41 5.94
CA ILE A 19 -16.58 0.11 6.12
C ILE A 19 -16.45 -0.21 7.61
N ILE A 20 -15.89 0.72 8.40
CA ILE A 20 -15.81 0.59 9.86
C ILE A 20 -17.21 0.51 10.48
N GLY A 21 -18.16 1.25 9.91
CA GLY A 21 -19.57 1.31 10.29
C GLY A 21 -20.28 -0.01 10.08
N ILE A 22 -20.12 -0.63 8.91
CA ILE A 22 -20.65 -1.95 8.55
C ILE A 22 -20.05 -3.01 9.46
N ILE A 23 -18.72 -3.00 9.63
CA ILE A 23 -18.02 -3.95 10.52
C ILE A 23 -18.51 -3.77 11.95
N SER A 24 -18.56 -2.54 12.45
CA SER A 24 -18.95 -2.25 13.83
C SER A 24 -20.45 -2.48 14.05
N TYR A 25 -21.31 -2.28 13.04
CA TYR A 25 -22.73 -2.63 13.07
C TYR A 25 -22.90 -4.15 13.19
N PHE A 26 -22.09 -4.89 12.43
CA PHE A 26 -22.02 -6.34 12.54
C PHE A 26 -21.53 -6.78 13.93
N LEU A 27 -20.54 -6.10 14.51
CA LEU A 27 -20.06 -6.40 15.87
C LEU A 27 -21.10 -6.02 16.95
N ASN A 28 -21.86 -4.95 16.74
CA ASN A 28 -22.96 -4.55 17.63
C ASN A 28 -24.11 -5.57 17.60
N SER A 29 -24.43 -6.17 16.44
CA SER A 29 -25.47 -7.21 16.39
C SER A 29 -25.11 -8.48 17.17
N PHE A 30 -23.82 -8.69 17.44
CA PHE A 30 -23.32 -9.72 18.37
C PHE A 30 -23.15 -9.23 19.81
N GLY A 31 -23.52 -7.99 20.13
CA GLY A 31 -23.40 -7.40 21.46
C GLY A 31 -21.97 -7.05 21.88
N ILE A 32 -21.04 -6.90 20.91
CA ILE A 32 -19.62 -6.69 21.20
C ILE A 32 -19.29 -5.20 21.41
N ILE A 33 -19.98 -4.27 20.72
CA ILE A 33 -19.66 -2.82 20.73
C ILE A 33 -20.95 -1.97 20.65
N ASN A 34 -21.04 -0.88 21.42
CA ASN A 34 -22.12 0.13 21.36
C ASN A 34 -21.72 1.36 20.53
N PHE A 35 -22.60 1.84 19.64
CA PHE A 35 -22.37 2.99 18.74
C PHE A 35 -22.83 4.32 19.36
N SER A 36 -21.88 5.20 19.71
CA SER A 36 -22.13 6.60 20.13
C SER A 36 -21.24 7.57 19.33
N SER A 37 -21.44 8.88 19.49
CA SER A 37 -20.56 9.94 18.96
C SER A 37 -19.08 9.74 19.31
N ASP A 38 -18.81 9.00 20.38
CA ASP A 38 -17.47 8.62 20.82
C ASP A 38 -16.74 7.75 19.78
N VAL A 39 -17.45 7.08 18.86
CA VAL A 39 -16.83 6.22 17.83
C VAL A 39 -16.00 7.02 16.84
N VAL A 40 -16.44 8.22 16.45
CA VAL A 40 -15.66 9.06 15.51
C VAL A 40 -14.39 9.57 16.18
N ASP A 41 -14.50 10.04 17.42
CA ASP A 41 -13.34 10.49 18.20
C ASP A 41 -12.40 9.33 18.52
N LEU A 42 -12.94 8.15 18.80
CA LEU A 42 -12.18 6.92 18.98
C LEU A 42 -11.42 6.56 17.70
N VAL A 43 -12.09 6.50 16.55
CA VAL A 43 -11.44 6.23 15.25
C VAL A 43 -10.35 7.25 14.94
N ASN A 44 -10.60 8.54 15.18
CA ASN A 44 -9.62 9.59 14.97
C ASN A 44 -8.40 9.41 15.90
N ASN A 45 -8.63 9.15 17.19
CA ASN A 45 -7.57 8.86 18.17
C ASN A 45 -6.77 7.60 17.81
N TYR A 46 -7.44 6.56 17.29
CA TYR A 46 -6.77 5.36 16.78
C TYR A 46 -5.92 5.67 15.55
N TYR A 47 -6.39 6.52 14.64
CA TYR A 47 -5.62 6.92 13.46
C TYR A 47 -4.40 7.76 13.84
N VAL A 48 -4.54 8.69 14.79
CA VAL A 48 -3.42 9.49 15.31
C VAL A 48 -2.38 8.59 15.99
N LYS A 49 -2.82 7.62 16.80
CA LYS A 49 -1.92 6.77 17.59
C LYS A 49 -1.32 5.61 16.79
N TYR A 50 -2.10 4.99 15.92
CA TYR A 50 -1.77 3.73 15.23
C TYR A 50 -1.81 3.83 13.71
N GLY A 51 -2.16 4.97 13.12
CA GLY A 51 -2.34 5.11 11.67
C GLY A 51 -1.12 4.67 10.87
N LEU A 52 0.09 5.02 11.32
CA LEU A 52 1.33 4.60 10.65
C LEU A 52 1.58 3.09 10.74
N ILE A 53 1.34 2.45 11.88
CA ILE A 53 1.55 1.00 12.01
C ILE A 53 0.47 0.21 11.25
N VAL A 54 -0.77 0.69 11.26
CA VAL A 54 -1.87 0.11 10.45
C VAL A 54 -1.55 0.25 8.97
N LEU A 55 -1.06 1.42 8.54
CA LEU A 55 -0.64 1.67 7.18
C LEU A 55 0.50 0.72 6.78
N PHE A 56 1.52 0.57 7.63
CA PHE A 56 2.62 -0.37 7.44
C PHE A 56 2.12 -1.80 7.21
N LEU A 57 1.29 -2.32 8.14
CA LEU A 57 0.78 -3.68 8.08
C LEU A 57 -0.14 -3.88 6.88
N SER A 58 -0.99 -2.91 6.55
CA SER A 58 -1.85 -3.00 5.39
C SER A 58 -1.05 -3.04 4.09
N THR A 59 -0.05 -2.16 3.93
CA THR A 59 0.84 -2.18 2.77
C THR A 59 1.65 -3.48 2.71
N LEU A 60 2.12 -3.97 3.86
CA LEU A 60 2.86 -5.21 3.95
C LEU A 60 1.99 -6.39 3.49
N ILE A 61 0.79 -6.55 4.04
CA ILE A 61 -0.14 -7.63 3.67
C ILE A 61 -0.57 -7.52 2.21
N GLU A 62 -0.85 -6.31 1.71
CA GLU A 62 -1.28 -6.11 0.31
C GLU A 62 -0.19 -6.46 -0.70
N GLY A 63 1.08 -6.14 -0.39
CA GLY A 63 2.21 -6.54 -1.24
C GLY A 63 2.69 -7.98 -0.99
N PHE A 64 2.17 -8.66 0.04
CA PHE A 64 2.47 -10.04 0.35
C PHE A 64 1.53 -10.96 -0.43
N LEU A 65 2.11 -11.75 -1.33
CA LEU A 65 1.42 -12.62 -2.29
C LEU A 65 0.67 -11.82 -3.38
N PHE A 66 0.75 -12.31 -4.61
CA PHE A 66 0.10 -11.78 -5.83
C PHE A 66 -1.43 -11.80 -5.78
N PHE A 67 -2.06 -11.56 -4.63
CA PHE A 67 -3.50 -11.63 -4.50
C PHE A 67 -4.23 -10.60 -5.36
N GLY A 68 -3.57 -9.57 -5.88
CA GLY A 68 -4.14 -8.71 -6.93
C GLY A 68 -5.38 -7.93 -6.49
N ILE A 69 -5.81 -8.06 -5.22
CA ILE A 69 -6.90 -7.31 -4.64
C ILE A 69 -6.33 -6.00 -4.11
N TYR A 70 -5.99 -5.14 -5.07
CA TYR A 70 -5.16 -3.95 -4.93
C TYR A 70 -5.86 -2.73 -4.32
N TYR A 71 -6.91 -2.97 -3.54
CA TYR A 71 -7.87 -1.92 -3.23
C TYR A 71 -7.66 -1.32 -1.85
N ILE A 72 -7.34 -2.12 -0.83
CA ILE A 72 -7.46 -1.64 0.54
C ILE A 72 -6.23 -0.83 0.96
N GLY A 73 -5.01 -1.30 0.70
CA GLY A 73 -3.82 -0.60 1.15
C GLY A 73 -3.53 0.64 0.30
N SER A 74 -3.78 0.60 -1.01
CA SER A 74 -3.69 1.79 -1.88
C SER A 74 -4.65 2.91 -1.44
N ILE A 75 -5.90 2.57 -1.08
CA ILE A 75 -6.87 3.52 -0.50
C ILE A 75 -6.34 4.11 0.81
N LEU A 76 -5.77 3.29 1.71
CA LEU A 76 -5.22 3.76 2.97
C LEU A 76 -4.01 4.68 2.78
N VAL A 77 -3.15 4.41 1.80
CA VAL A 77 -2.02 5.29 1.45
C VAL A 77 -2.53 6.64 0.94
N ILE A 78 -3.43 6.64 -0.04
CA ILE A 78 -4.00 7.88 -0.60
C ILE A 78 -4.71 8.69 0.50
N SER A 79 -5.53 8.02 1.32
CA SER A 79 -6.24 8.65 2.43
C SER A 79 -5.27 9.28 3.42
N SER A 80 -4.18 8.58 3.76
CA SER A 80 -3.14 9.11 4.66
C SER A 80 -2.45 10.36 4.07
N VAL A 81 -2.13 10.35 2.77
CA VAL A 81 -1.52 11.51 2.09
C VAL A 81 -2.48 12.70 2.05
N VAL A 82 -3.77 12.46 1.80
CA VAL A 82 -4.81 13.51 1.82
C VAL A 82 -4.99 14.08 3.23
N ILE A 83 -5.02 13.22 4.26
CA ILE A 83 -5.13 13.64 5.67
C ILE A 83 -3.92 14.47 6.10
N ALA A 84 -2.73 14.18 5.57
CA ALA A 84 -1.52 14.95 5.85
C ALA A 84 -1.62 16.43 5.42
N ASN A 85 -2.57 16.76 4.51
CA ASN A 85 -2.94 18.14 4.17
C ASN A 85 -1.73 19.01 3.77
N GLY A 86 -0.78 18.44 3.02
CA GLY A 86 0.41 19.14 2.55
C GLY A 86 1.55 19.25 3.58
N ASP A 87 1.42 18.72 4.80
CA ASP A 87 2.55 18.66 5.74
C ASP A 87 3.62 17.70 5.22
N ILE A 88 4.73 18.28 4.76
CA ILE A 88 5.86 17.58 4.15
C ILE A 88 6.44 16.53 5.10
N PHE A 89 6.50 16.81 6.41
CA PHE A 89 7.05 15.86 7.37
C PHE A 89 6.15 14.63 7.55
N THR A 90 4.82 14.82 7.60
CA THR A 90 3.87 13.71 7.64
C THR A 90 3.90 12.90 6.35
N ILE A 91 3.96 13.54 5.18
CA ILE A 91 4.08 12.85 3.89
C ILE A 91 5.38 12.04 3.84
N LEU A 92 6.51 12.60 4.28
CA LEU A 92 7.78 11.88 4.32
C LEU A 92 7.72 10.66 5.23
N ARG A 93 7.07 10.76 6.40
CA ARG A 93 6.83 9.61 7.30
C ARG A 93 6.00 8.53 6.61
N ILE A 94 4.94 8.90 5.91
CA ILE A 94 4.11 7.97 5.12
C ILE A 94 4.95 7.26 4.07
N VAL A 95 5.73 7.99 3.27
CA VAL A 95 6.63 7.43 2.25
C VAL A 95 7.64 6.46 2.86
N LEU A 96 8.24 6.82 4.00
CA LEU A 96 9.21 5.96 4.68
C LEU A 96 8.56 4.65 5.17
N VAL A 97 7.38 4.75 5.78
CA VAL A 97 6.63 3.59 6.30
C VAL A 97 6.20 2.66 5.17
N VAL A 98 5.52 3.20 4.15
CA VAL A 98 5.02 2.45 3.00
C VAL A 98 6.18 1.86 2.20
N GLY A 99 7.23 2.65 1.94
CA GLY A 99 8.42 2.20 1.23
C GLY A 99 9.14 1.07 1.96
N THR A 100 9.24 1.14 3.29
CA THR A 100 9.82 0.06 4.11
C THR A 100 8.99 -1.23 4.01
N ALA A 101 7.66 -1.14 4.13
CA ALA A 101 6.77 -2.29 3.98
C ALA A 101 6.91 -2.95 2.60
N LEU A 102 6.96 -2.14 1.53
CA LEU A 102 7.16 -2.62 0.16
C LEU A 102 8.55 -3.23 -0.05
N CYS A 103 9.61 -2.69 0.58
CA CYS A 103 10.94 -3.29 0.53
C CYS A 103 10.99 -4.66 1.23
N ILE A 104 10.28 -4.82 2.35
CA ILE A 104 10.13 -6.14 2.98
C ILE A 104 9.41 -7.10 2.02
N ASN A 105 8.36 -6.63 1.35
CA ASN A 105 7.69 -7.44 0.32
C ASN A 105 8.58 -7.81 -0.86
N VAL A 106 9.46 -6.92 -1.31
CA VAL A 106 10.48 -7.24 -2.33
C VAL A 106 11.34 -8.42 -1.89
N VAL A 107 11.83 -8.39 -0.65
CA VAL A 107 12.65 -9.47 -0.07
C VAL A 107 11.86 -10.77 0.06
N LEU A 108 10.64 -10.71 0.59
CA LEU A 108 9.77 -11.88 0.76
C LEU A 108 9.43 -12.53 -0.60
N ASN A 109 9.01 -11.74 -1.59
CA ASN A 109 8.69 -12.23 -2.93
C ASN A 109 9.92 -12.87 -3.60
N TYR A 110 11.10 -12.28 -3.43
CA TYR A 110 12.36 -12.87 -3.90
C TYR A 110 12.60 -14.26 -3.27
N TYR A 111 12.50 -14.39 -1.94
CA TYR A 111 12.72 -15.68 -1.28
C TYR A 111 11.67 -16.72 -1.66
N ILE A 112 10.41 -16.32 -1.84
CA ILE A 112 9.36 -17.21 -2.37
C ILE A 112 9.77 -17.72 -3.77
N GLY A 113 10.25 -16.83 -4.64
CA GLY A 113 10.77 -17.20 -5.96
C GLY A 113 11.94 -18.19 -5.91
N VAL A 114 12.89 -17.98 -4.99
CA VAL A 114 14.06 -18.88 -4.79
C VAL A 114 13.61 -20.30 -4.44
N HIS A 115 12.62 -20.44 -3.55
CA HIS A 115 12.16 -21.73 -3.01
C HIS A 115 11.10 -22.43 -3.89
N MET A 116 10.64 -21.80 -4.97
CA MET A 116 9.71 -22.41 -5.93
C MET A 116 10.38 -23.60 -6.65
N SER A 117 9.72 -24.77 -6.64
CA SER A 117 10.23 -26.05 -7.17
C SER A 117 10.66 -25.99 -8.64
N SER A 118 11.81 -26.60 -8.98
CA SER A 118 12.35 -26.64 -10.34
C SER A 118 11.45 -27.34 -11.37
N LYS A 119 10.65 -28.34 -10.96
CA LYS A 119 9.72 -29.01 -11.89
C LYS A 119 8.56 -28.11 -12.33
N LYS A 120 8.04 -27.25 -11.43
CA LYS A 120 7.05 -26.21 -11.77
C LYS A 120 7.71 -25.02 -12.49
N ARG A 121 9.02 -24.83 -12.28
CA ARG A 121 9.83 -23.74 -12.82
C ARG A 121 9.81 -23.76 -14.35
N ASP A 122 10.19 -24.87 -14.95
CA ASP A 122 10.41 -24.95 -16.40
C ASP A 122 9.09 -24.89 -17.19
N SER A 123 7.99 -25.42 -16.64
CA SER A 123 6.67 -25.37 -17.28
C SER A 123 6.03 -23.99 -17.27
N LEU A 124 6.22 -23.21 -16.19
CA LEU A 124 5.68 -21.84 -16.07
C LEU A 124 6.57 -20.80 -16.76
N PHE A 125 7.89 -20.92 -16.65
CA PHE A 125 8.81 -19.93 -17.19
C PHE A 125 8.83 -19.89 -18.72
N ASN A 126 8.67 -21.05 -19.37
CA ASN A 126 8.54 -21.10 -20.83
C ASN A 126 7.23 -20.47 -21.34
N LYS A 127 6.19 -20.39 -20.50
CA LYS A 127 4.94 -19.68 -20.82
C LYS A 127 5.00 -18.18 -20.55
N ILE A 128 5.73 -17.75 -19.52
CA ILE A 128 5.61 -16.41 -18.96
C ILE A 128 6.84 -15.52 -19.26
N LYS A 129 7.89 -16.08 -19.89
CA LYS A 129 9.18 -15.41 -20.17
C LYS A 129 9.00 -13.92 -20.49
N PRO A 130 9.28 -13.01 -19.54
CA PRO A 130 9.10 -11.59 -19.78
C PRO A 130 10.14 -11.15 -20.82
N LYS A 131 9.69 -10.79 -22.02
CA LYS A 131 10.55 -10.43 -23.15
C LYS A 131 11.46 -9.22 -22.88
N SER A 132 11.17 -8.43 -21.84
CA SER A 132 12.07 -7.40 -21.34
C SER A 132 11.68 -6.95 -19.92
N TYR A 133 12.70 -6.68 -19.10
CA TYR A 133 12.57 -5.97 -17.83
C TYR A 133 12.19 -4.52 -18.11
N LYS A 134 10.92 -4.27 -18.44
CA LYS A 134 10.46 -2.92 -18.79
C LYS A 134 10.46 -2.01 -17.57
N PHE A 135 10.92 -0.78 -17.75
CA PHE A 135 10.88 0.31 -16.78
C PHE A 135 9.51 0.46 -16.08
N PHE A 136 8.43 0.12 -16.78
CA PHE A 136 7.06 0.13 -16.27
C PHE A 136 6.81 -0.77 -15.04
N TYR A 137 7.62 -1.81 -14.81
CA TYR A 137 7.46 -2.64 -13.61
C TYR A 137 7.78 -1.87 -12.32
N PHE A 138 8.58 -0.81 -12.38
CA PHE A 138 8.90 0.04 -11.23
C PHE A 138 7.80 1.05 -10.88
N LEU A 139 6.83 1.27 -11.78
CA LEU A 139 5.75 2.22 -11.55
C LEU A 139 4.59 1.62 -10.75
N HIS A 140 4.54 0.30 -10.61
CA HIS A 140 3.44 -0.38 -9.94
C HIS A 140 3.96 -1.42 -8.94
N PRO A 141 3.49 -1.43 -7.68
CA PRO A 141 4.04 -2.36 -6.69
C PRO A 141 3.81 -3.85 -7.04
N THR A 142 2.77 -4.23 -7.82
CA THR A 142 2.68 -5.59 -8.39
C THR A 142 3.80 -5.90 -9.36
N GLY A 143 4.20 -4.92 -10.17
CA GLY A 143 5.31 -5.06 -11.10
C GLY A 143 6.62 -5.28 -10.35
N ILE A 144 6.78 -4.58 -9.23
CA ILE A 144 7.92 -4.74 -8.32
C ILE A 144 7.89 -6.14 -7.68
N ALA A 145 6.76 -6.57 -7.12
CA ALA A 145 6.61 -7.91 -6.55
C ALA A 145 6.90 -9.01 -7.60
N TYR A 146 6.39 -8.84 -8.82
CA TYR A 146 6.65 -9.73 -9.96
C TYR A 146 8.13 -9.77 -10.32
N LEU A 147 8.77 -8.61 -10.43
CA LEU A 147 10.19 -8.49 -10.70
C LEU A 147 11.01 -9.21 -9.62
N SER A 148 10.76 -8.93 -8.34
CA SER A 148 11.47 -9.55 -7.22
C SER A 148 11.31 -11.06 -7.19
N TYR A 149 10.08 -11.55 -7.40
CA TYR A 149 9.80 -12.98 -7.52
C TYR A 149 10.56 -13.60 -8.71
N SER A 150 10.55 -12.96 -9.88
CA SER A 150 11.28 -13.43 -11.07
C SER A 150 12.79 -13.47 -10.84
N LEU A 151 13.35 -12.46 -10.18
CA LEU A 151 14.77 -12.41 -9.81
C LEU A 151 15.15 -13.55 -8.86
N GLY A 152 14.29 -13.85 -7.88
CA GLY A 152 14.47 -14.97 -6.96
C GLY A 152 14.37 -16.32 -7.66
N PHE A 153 13.40 -16.44 -8.57
CA PHE A 153 13.20 -17.63 -9.39
C PHE A 153 14.41 -17.94 -10.28
N GLU A 154 15.01 -16.90 -10.89
CA GLU A 154 16.28 -16.97 -11.63
C GLU A 154 17.51 -17.14 -10.74
N LYS A 155 17.34 -17.15 -9.40
CA LYS A 155 18.43 -17.21 -8.40
C LYS A 155 19.51 -16.15 -8.63
N LYS A 156 19.11 -14.94 -9.05
CA LYS A 156 20.02 -13.79 -9.15
C LYS A 156 20.59 -13.46 -7.76
N ASN A 157 21.76 -12.85 -7.71
CA ASN A 157 22.37 -12.48 -6.43
C ASN A 157 21.45 -11.49 -5.66
N VAL A 158 21.20 -11.71 -4.36
CA VAL A 158 20.34 -10.87 -3.51
C VAL A 158 20.69 -9.37 -3.54
N LYS A 159 21.94 -9.01 -3.88
CA LYS A 159 22.36 -7.61 -4.08
C LYS A 159 21.53 -6.86 -5.12
N VAL A 160 20.91 -7.57 -6.08
CA VAL A 160 20.01 -6.95 -7.07
C VAL A 160 18.74 -6.36 -6.46
N LEU A 161 18.40 -6.71 -5.20
CA LEU A 161 17.23 -6.16 -4.52
C LEU A 161 17.46 -4.72 -4.07
N PHE A 162 18.70 -4.31 -3.80
CA PHE A 162 19.01 -2.94 -3.37
C PHE A 162 18.51 -1.86 -4.34
N PRO A 163 18.84 -1.89 -5.65
CA PRO A 163 18.31 -0.92 -6.60
C PRO A 163 16.79 -1.02 -6.78
N VAL A 164 16.18 -2.20 -6.56
CA VAL A 164 14.72 -2.37 -6.59
C VAL A 164 14.08 -1.61 -5.42
N CYS A 165 14.61 -1.79 -4.20
CA CYS A 165 14.17 -1.05 -3.01
C CYS A 165 14.36 0.46 -3.18
N LEU A 166 15.48 0.91 -3.75
CA LEU A 166 15.69 2.32 -4.04
C LEU A 166 14.64 2.85 -5.04
N GLY A 167 14.30 2.08 -6.07
CA GLY A 167 13.22 2.38 -7.00
C GLY A 167 11.85 2.48 -6.34
N VAL A 168 11.56 1.64 -5.34
CA VAL A 168 10.32 1.72 -4.53
C VAL A 168 10.23 3.06 -3.81
N PHE A 169 11.29 3.48 -3.11
CA PHE A 169 11.27 4.76 -2.39
C PHE A 169 11.16 5.95 -3.35
N LEU A 170 11.89 5.93 -4.45
CA LEU A 170 11.84 7.00 -5.45
C LEU A 170 10.46 7.13 -6.08
N SER A 171 9.87 6.01 -6.53
CA SER A 171 8.51 6.00 -7.09
C SER A 171 7.48 6.44 -6.05
N GLY A 172 7.53 5.92 -4.82
CA GLY A 172 6.64 6.32 -3.73
C GLY A 172 6.72 7.82 -3.41
N THR A 173 7.92 8.40 -3.47
CA THR A 173 8.13 9.84 -3.27
C THR A 173 7.49 10.65 -4.39
N ILE A 174 7.74 10.27 -5.65
CA ILE A 174 7.16 10.94 -6.83
C ILE A 174 5.63 10.86 -6.80
N TYR A 175 5.07 9.69 -6.53
CA TYR A 175 3.61 9.52 -6.41
C TYR A 175 3.03 10.38 -5.29
N SER A 176 3.69 10.44 -4.13
CA SER A 176 3.23 11.25 -3.01
C SER A 176 3.27 12.74 -3.33
N ILE A 177 4.31 13.21 -4.03
CA ILE A 177 4.39 14.58 -4.53
C ILE A 177 3.25 14.86 -5.52
N ILE A 178 3.05 14.01 -6.53
CA ILE A 178 2.00 14.19 -7.53
C ILE A 178 0.62 14.25 -6.87
N ILE A 179 0.32 13.30 -5.98
CA ILE A 179 -0.96 13.26 -5.25
C ILE A 179 -1.10 14.52 -4.40
N THR A 180 -0.05 14.91 -3.67
CA THR A 180 -0.08 16.13 -2.84
C THR A 180 -0.29 17.37 -3.71
N SER A 181 0.38 17.48 -4.86
CA SER A 181 0.21 18.59 -5.80
C SER A 181 -1.19 18.64 -6.39
N ILE A 182 -1.76 17.50 -6.77
CA ILE A 182 -3.15 17.41 -7.24
C ILE A 182 -4.10 17.86 -6.13
N VAL A 183 -3.88 17.37 -4.90
CA VAL A 183 -4.68 17.76 -3.73
C VAL A 183 -4.56 19.27 -3.48
N LEU A 184 -3.35 19.83 -3.52
CA LEU A 184 -3.10 21.27 -3.32
C LEU A 184 -3.66 22.14 -4.46
N PHE A 185 -3.71 21.65 -5.70
CA PHE A 185 -4.22 22.39 -6.86
C PHE A 185 -5.76 22.35 -6.95
N VAL A 186 -6.38 21.30 -6.42
CA VAL A 186 -7.84 21.17 -6.31
C VAL A 186 -8.40 21.96 -5.11
N ILE A 187 -7.54 22.27 -4.13
CA ILE A 187 -7.81 23.12 -2.95
C ILE A 187 -7.81 24.60 -3.35
#